data_AF-A0A5D4XMW6-F1
#
_entry.id   AF-A0A5D4XMW6-F1
#
_cell.length_a   1.000
_cell.length_b   1.000
_cell.length_c   1.000
_cell.angle_alpha   90.00
_cell.angle_beta   90.00
_cell.angle_gamma   90.00
#
_symmetry.space_group_name_H-M   'P 1'
#
loop_
_entity.id
_entity.type
_entity.pdbx_description
1 polymer ?
#
loop_
_entity_poly.entity_id
_entity_poly.type
_entity_poly.pdbx_seq_one_letter_code
_entity_poly.pdbx_strand_id
1 'polypeptide(L)'
;MRQVFSSARIENAEAVARLLADQGIEVRVENGRTLRSSIRGNFSYREQAEGATRAAVWVIRSDDQPRARQLLREAGLLEATAANPGNFLPAIGHAARLDAASPKRRVRVRFGLLIVAAVALALWLNQFRNPGWDLPEPVRADAPAASPIDPSLQAIATSADTHYRIPTPPALAATLAALEQAQSPDARLCLAVDGEAPGEAALAAARAAGLDPRPASTCEDGDDSLRVSVSDYLTDGSGSGTVEVSVARGDASPTPRRVEVERAEDQWRILRTL
;
A
#
# COMPACT_ATOMS: atom_id res chain seq x y z
N MET A 1 -38.93 -9.89 -13.71
CA MET A 1 -37.81 -10.55 -12.99
C MET A 1 -36.78 -9.50 -12.58
N ARG A 2 -36.23 -9.57 -11.36
CA ARG A 2 -35.24 -8.60 -10.84
C ARG A 2 -34.04 -9.35 -10.25
N GLN A 3 -32.82 -8.89 -10.55
CA GLN A 3 -31.60 -9.49 -10.01
C GLN A 3 -31.47 -9.17 -8.52
N VAL A 4 -31.14 -10.19 -7.73
CA VAL A 4 -30.93 -10.05 -6.27
C VAL A 4 -29.52 -10.42 -5.83
N PHE A 5 -28.82 -11.28 -6.58
CA PHE A 5 -27.47 -11.73 -6.24
C PHE A 5 -26.67 -12.07 -7.51
N SER A 6 -25.34 -11.87 -7.46
CA SER A 6 -24.43 -12.37 -8.48
C SER A 6 -23.10 -12.78 -7.87
N SER A 7 -22.47 -13.80 -8.45
CA SER A 7 -21.22 -14.36 -7.97
C SER A 7 -20.37 -14.84 -9.15
N ALA A 8 -19.05 -14.76 -9.00
CA ALA A 8 -18.10 -15.37 -9.92
C ALA A 8 -18.11 -16.92 -9.80
N ARG A 9 -18.46 -17.45 -8.62
CA ARG A 9 -18.60 -18.89 -8.37
C ARG A 9 -20.06 -19.31 -8.57
N ILE A 10 -20.27 -20.28 -9.47
CA ILE A 10 -21.58 -20.82 -9.82
C ILE A 10 -22.22 -21.49 -8.61
N GLU A 11 -21.44 -22.21 -7.80
CA GLU A 11 -21.89 -22.94 -6.61
C GLU A 11 -22.56 -21.99 -5.61
N ASN A 12 -22.02 -20.78 -5.45
CA ASN A 12 -22.58 -19.79 -4.55
C ASN A 12 -23.94 -19.29 -5.06
N ALA A 13 -24.09 -19.06 -6.36
CA ALA A 13 -25.36 -18.63 -6.93
C ALA A 13 -26.43 -19.74 -6.81
N GLU A 14 -26.06 -21.00 -6.99
CA GLU A 14 -26.96 -22.14 -6.80
C GLU A 14 -27.36 -22.34 -5.32
N ALA A 15 -26.41 -22.17 -4.38
CA ALA A 15 -26.70 -22.21 -2.95
C ALA A 15 -27.70 -21.12 -2.55
N VAL A 16 -27.54 -19.91 -3.09
CA VAL A 16 -28.47 -18.80 -2.88
C VAL A 16 -29.84 -19.07 -3.48
N ALA A 17 -29.89 -19.65 -4.69
CA ALA A 17 -31.14 -20.01 -5.32
C ALA A 17 -31.91 -21.06 -4.50
N ARG A 18 -31.22 -22.06 -3.94
CA ARG A 18 -31.82 -23.05 -3.03
C ARG A 18 -32.35 -22.38 -1.76
N LEU A 19 -31.56 -21.51 -1.12
CA LEU A 19 -32.00 -20.77 0.07
C LEU A 19 -33.28 -19.97 -0.16
N LEU A 20 -33.39 -19.30 -1.31
CA LEU A 20 -34.59 -18.53 -1.65
C LEU A 20 -35.78 -19.44 -1.99
N ALA A 21 -35.54 -20.55 -2.71
CA ALA A 21 -36.56 -21.54 -3.03
C ALA A 21 -37.14 -22.21 -1.78
N ASP A 22 -36.29 -22.54 -0.79
CA ASP A 22 -36.69 -23.12 0.50
C ASP A 22 -37.63 -22.18 1.30
N GLN A 23 -37.52 -20.87 1.06
CA GLN A 23 -38.38 -19.83 1.65
C GLN A 23 -39.62 -19.53 0.81
N GLY A 24 -39.89 -20.34 -0.22
CA GLY A 24 -41.05 -20.23 -1.11
C GLY A 24 -40.94 -19.10 -2.14
N ILE A 25 -39.73 -18.59 -2.42
CA ILE A 25 -39.51 -17.53 -3.40
C ILE A 25 -39.09 -18.15 -4.73
N GLU A 26 -39.84 -17.83 -5.79
CA GLU A 26 -39.57 -18.35 -7.13
C GLU A 26 -38.38 -17.61 -7.78
N VAL A 27 -37.33 -18.37 -8.13
CA VAL A 27 -36.06 -17.83 -8.64
C VAL A 27 -35.61 -18.50 -9.94
N ARG A 28 -34.88 -17.74 -10.76
CA ARG A 28 -34.19 -18.21 -11.97
C ARG A 28 -32.69 -17.92 -11.86
N VAL A 29 -31.87 -18.91 -12.15
CA VAL A 29 -30.41 -18.77 -12.20
C VAL A 29 -29.98 -18.58 -13.66
N GLU A 30 -29.23 -17.51 -13.92
CA GLU A 30 -28.54 -17.28 -15.18
C GLU A 30 -27.05 -17.60 -15.06
N ASN A 31 -26.46 -18.09 -16.16
CA ASN A 31 -25.07 -18.58 -16.21
C ASN A 31 -24.78 -19.63 -15.12
N GLY A 32 -25.78 -20.48 -14.83
CA GLY A 32 -25.66 -21.62 -13.93
C GLY A 32 -24.88 -22.78 -14.57
N ARG A 33 -24.74 -23.89 -13.83
CA ARG A 33 -24.06 -25.08 -14.34
C ARG A 33 -24.75 -25.59 -15.60
N THR A 34 -24.07 -25.50 -16.74
CA THR A 34 -24.54 -26.12 -17.98
C THR A 34 -24.15 -27.60 -17.98
N LEU A 35 -24.99 -28.47 -18.53
CA LEU A 35 -24.79 -29.92 -18.58
C LEU A 35 -23.43 -30.34 -19.22
N ARG A 36 -22.76 -29.43 -19.95
CA ARG A 36 -21.49 -29.67 -20.66
C ARG A 36 -20.25 -28.98 -20.07
N SER A 37 -20.32 -28.34 -18.90
CA SER A 37 -19.18 -27.54 -18.38
C SER A 37 -18.15 -28.29 -17.52
N SER A 38 -18.09 -29.62 -17.56
CA SER A 38 -17.26 -30.41 -16.62
C SER A 38 -15.79 -30.62 -17.03
N ILE A 39 -15.28 -29.96 -18.06
CA ILE A 39 -13.91 -30.23 -18.55
C ILE A 39 -13.08 -28.95 -18.58
N ARG A 40 -12.26 -28.81 -17.52
CA ARG A 40 -11.01 -28.04 -17.41
C ARG A 40 -11.11 -26.51 -17.38
N GLY A 41 -10.90 -25.97 -16.19
CA GLY A 41 -10.43 -24.62 -15.94
C GLY A 41 -10.23 -24.40 -14.45
N ASN A 42 -8.99 -24.41 -13.97
CA ASN A 42 -8.71 -24.01 -12.59
C ASN A 42 -9.08 -22.53 -12.44
N PHE A 43 -9.84 -22.21 -11.39
CA PHE A 43 -10.24 -20.84 -11.06
C PHE A 43 -9.01 -19.94 -10.90
N SER A 44 -8.79 -19.03 -11.86
CA SER A 44 -7.70 -18.04 -11.81
C SER A 44 -8.25 -16.68 -11.39
N TYR A 45 -7.67 -16.08 -10.34
CA TYR A 45 -7.99 -14.70 -9.94
C TYR A 45 -7.48 -13.65 -10.93
N ARG A 46 -6.56 -14.00 -11.84
CA ARG A 46 -5.95 -13.08 -12.81
C ARG A 46 -6.79 -12.91 -14.09
N GLU A 47 -7.74 -13.81 -14.34
CA GLU A 47 -8.56 -13.86 -15.56
C GLU A 47 -9.88 -13.08 -15.40
N GLN A 48 -9.88 -12.08 -14.52
CA GLN A 48 -11.04 -11.24 -14.21
C GLN A 48 -11.09 -9.96 -15.05
N ALA A 49 -10.15 -9.79 -15.97
CA ALA A 49 -10.15 -8.73 -16.97
C ALA A 49 -10.79 -9.29 -18.26
N GLU A 50 -12.01 -8.83 -18.53
CA GLU A 50 -12.72 -9.00 -19.81
C GLU A 50 -13.40 -10.37 -20.08
N GLY A 51 -14.61 -10.56 -19.53
CA GLY A 51 -15.63 -11.37 -20.22
C GLY A 51 -16.21 -12.58 -19.50
N ALA A 52 -15.77 -12.95 -18.30
CA ALA A 52 -16.36 -14.06 -17.57
C ALA A 52 -17.81 -13.75 -17.12
N THR A 53 -18.80 -14.41 -17.74
CA THR A 53 -20.23 -14.27 -17.44
C THR A 53 -20.52 -14.73 -16.01
N ARG A 54 -20.86 -13.79 -15.12
CA ARG A 54 -21.15 -14.10 -13.71
C ARG A 54 -22.47 -14.86 -13.56
N ALA A 55 -22.50 -15.83 -12.66
CA ALA A 55 -23.74 -16.50 -12.28
C ALA A 55 -24.62 -15.51 -11.50
N ALA A 56 -25.88 -15.38 -11.91
CA ALA A 56 -26.81 -14.40 -11.35
C ALA A 56 -28.14 -15.04 -10.96
N VAL A 57 -28.68 -14.65 -9.81
CA VAL A 57 -29.99 -15.10 -9.32
C VAL A 57 -31.00 -13.99 -9.50
N TRP A 58 -32.09 -14.32 -10.19
CA TRP A 58 -33.20 -13.43 -10.51
C TRP A 58 -34.45 -13.92 -9.81
N VAL A 59 -35.18 -13.03 -9.14
CA VAL A 59 -36.50 -13.35 -8.61
C VAL A 59 -37.53 -13.15 -9.71
N ILE A 60 -38.42 -14.12 -9.90
CA ILE A 60 -39.41 -14.10 -10.98
C ILE A 60 -40.46 -13.03 -10.71
N ARG A 61 -41.06 -13.07 -9.51
CA ARG A 61 -42.07 -12.13 -9.01
C ARG A 61 -41.41 -10.88 -8.43
N SER A 62 -41.84 -9.71 -8.89
CA SER A 62 -41.28 -8.44 -8.38
C SER A 62 -41.62 -8.21 -6.90
N ASP A 63 -42.77 -8.69 -6.43
CA ASP A 63 -43.24 -8.50 -5.05
C ASP A 63 -42.39 -9.25 -4.02
N ASP A 64 -41.74 -10.35 -4.42
CA ASP A 64 -40.87 -11.14 -3.56
C ASP A 64 -39.45 -10.54 -3.45
N GLN A 65 -39.13 -9.50 -4.22
CA GLN A 65 -37.80 -8.89 -4.23
C GLN A 65 -37.38 -8.30 -2.87
N PRO A 66 -38.22 -7.51 -2.15
CA PRO A 66 -37.84 -6.96 -0.85
C PRO A 66 -37.59 -8.06 0.18
N ARG A 67 -38.45 -9.10 0.17
CA ARG A 67 -38.34 -10.26 1.05
C ARG A 67 -37.08 -11.07 0.76
N ALA A 68 -36.76 -11.32 -0.51
CA ALA A 68 -35.52 -11.99 -0.91
C ALA A 68 -34.28 -11.22 -0.42
N ARG A 69 -34.26 -9.89 -0.59
CA ARG A 69 -33.15 -9.04 -0.09
C ARG A 69 -33.04 -9.03 1.43
N GLN A 70 -34.16 -9.13 2.13
CA GLN A 70 -34.14 -9.26 3.59
C GLN A 70 -33.49 -10.59 4.01
N LEU A 71 -33.93 -11.71 3.45
CA LEU A 71 -33.36 -13.03 3.72
C LEU A 71 -31.86 -13.10 3.43
N LEU A 72 -31.41 -12.48 2.33
CA LEU A 72 -29.99 -12.45 1.99
C LEU A 72 -29.16 -11.59 2.95
N ARG A 73 -29.74 -10.52 3.53
CA ARG A 73 -29.09 -9.75 4.61
C ARG A 73 -29.01 -10.55 5.90
N GLU A 74 -30.08 -11.24 6.27
CA GLU A 74 -30.12 -12.12 7.45
C GLU A 74 -29.12 -13.27 7.34
N ALA A 75 -28.91 -13.79 6.13
CA ALA A 75 -27.88 -14.80 5.83
C ALA A 75 -26.45 -14.23 5.75
N GLY A 76 -26.25 -12.91 5.88
CA GLY A 76 -24.95 -12.25 5.76
C GLY A 76 -24.36 -12.27 4.34
N LEU A 77 -25.20 -12.52 3.32
CA LEU A 77 -24.80 -12.58 1.91
C LEU A 77 -24.91 -11.22 1.21
N LEU A 78 -25.76 -10.35 1.74
CA LEU A 78 -25.77 -8.93 1.42
C LEU A 78 -25.30 -8.17 2.66
N GLU A 79 -24.21 -7.42 2.52
CA GLU A 79 -23.83 -6.45 3.53
C GLU A 79 -25.02 -5.52 3.75
N ALA A 80 -25.50 -5.47 4.99
CA ALA A 80 -26.39 -4.41 5.37
C ALA A 80 -25.58 -3.12 5.16
N THR A 81 -25.99 -2.31 4.18
CA THR A 81 -25.61 -0.90 4.12
C THR A 81 -26.18 -0.21 5.37
N ALA A 82 -25.69 -0.55 6.56
CA ALA A 82 -25.44 0.43 7.59
C ALA A 82 -24.09 1.03 7.14
N ALA A 83 -24.07 2.04 6.28
CA ALA A 83 -24.33 3.41 6.71
C ALA A 83 -23.83 3.61 8.15
N ASN A 84 -22.57 3.26 8.38
CA ASN A 84 -21.83 3.78 9.51
C ASN A 84 -21.82 5.31 9.30
N PRO A 85 -22.50 6.11 10.13
CA PRO A 85 -22.72 7.53 9.86
C PRO A 85 -21.43 8.38 9.85
N GLY A 86 -20.26 7.75 10.04
CA GLY A 86 -18.95 8.38 9.91
C GLY A 86 -17.98 7.70 8.94
N ASN A 87 -18.40 6.71 8.14
CA ASN A 87 -17.48 6.06 7.19
C ASN A 87 -18.14 5.85 5.82
N PHE A 88 -17.66 6.58 4.81
CA PHE A 88 -18.17 6.57 3.44
C PHE A 88 -17.59 5.44 2.57
N LEU A 89 -16.66 4.65 3.12
CA LEU A 89 -16.10 3.50 2.43
C LEU A 89 -16.91 2.25 2.76
N PRO A 90 -17.28 1.43 1.75
CA PRO A 90 -17.85 0.12 2.01
C PRO A 90 -16.83 -0.71 2.80
N ALA A 91 -17.21 -1.21 3.97
CA ALA A 91 -16.38 -2.15 4.72
C ALA A 91 -16.40 -3.50 3.99
N ILE A 92 -15.42 -3.74 3.13
CA ILE A 92 -15.32 -4.99 2.38
C ILE A 92 -14.51 -5.99 3.23
N GLY A 93 -15.13 -7.10 3.61
CA GLY A 93 -14.43 -8.29 4.12
C GLY A 93 -14.09 -8.32 5.62
N HIS A 94 -13.04 -9.08 5.98
CA HIS A 94 -12.68 -9.48 7.35
C HIS A 94 -12.53 -8.32 8.36
N ALA A 95 -12.36 -7.09 7.90
CA ALA A 95 -12.35 -5.88 8.72
C ALA A 95 -13.64 -5.70 9.53
N ALA A 96 -14.82 -5.96 8.94
CA ALA A 96 -16.11 -5.85 9.64
C ALA A 96 -16.23 -6.84 10.81
N ARG A 97 -15.62 -8.04 10.69
CA ARG A 97 -15.65 -9.07 11.73
C ARG A 97 -14.70 -8.76 12.90
N LEU A 98 -13.60 -8.05 12.64
CA LEU A 98 -12.67 -7.59 13.68
C LEU A 98 -13.30 -6.49 14.55
N ASP A 99 -14.25 -5.73 14.00
CA ASP A 99 -14.90 -4.66 14.75
C ASP A 99 -15.99 -5.11 15.73
N ALA A 100 -16.49 -6.34 15.58
CA ALA A 100 -17.36 -6.98 16.57
C ALA A 100 -16.63 -7.40 17.86
N ALA A 101 -15.29 -7.33 17.91
CA ALA A 101 -14.54 -7.68 19.11
C ALA A 101 -14.59 -6.55 20.15
N SER A 102 -15.16 -6.87 21.32
CA SER A 102 -15.34 -5.95 22.45
C SER A 102 -14.03 -5.22 22.80
N PRO A 103 -14.09 -3.91 23.16
CA PRO A 103 -12.89 -3.11 23.43
C PRO A 103 -12.04 -3.70 24.56
N LYS A 104 -12.67 -4.37 25.52
CA LYS A 104 -11.99 -5.09 26.62
C LYS A 104 -11.16 -6.28 26.14
N ARG A 105 -11.58 -6.99 25.08
CA ARG A 105 -10.83 -8.12 24.51
C ARG A 105 -9.62 -7.63 23.72
N ARG A 106 -9.74 -6.52 22.97
CA ARG A 106 -8.60 -5.92 22.23
C ARG A 106 -7.48 -5.47 23.15
N VAL A 107 -7.79 -4.84 24.29
CA VAL A 107 -6.77 -4.42 25.27
C VAL A 107 -6.04 -5.63 25.86
N ARG A 108 -6.76 -6.69 26.27
CA ARG A 108 -6.15 -7.91 26.83
C ARG A 108 -5.27 -8.65 25.83
N VAL A 109 -5.67 -8.72 24.56
CA VAL A 109 -4.87 -9.37 23.50
C VAL A 109 -3.61 -8.56 23.20
N ARG A 110 -3.70 -7.22 23.14
CA ARG A 110 -2.53 -6.35 22.94
C ARG A 110 -1.51 -6.50 24.06
N PHE A 111 -1.95 -6.45 25.32
CA PHE A 111 -1.04 -6.65 26.46
C PHE A 111 -0.49 -8.08 26.54
N GLY A 112 -1.30 -9.10 26.21
CA GLY A 112 -0.82 -10.49 26.13
C GLY A 112 0.26 -10.66 25.06
N LEU A 113 0.09 -10.04 23.89
CA LEU A 113 1.08 -10.07 22.81
C LEU A 113 2.39 -9.38 23.23
N LEU A 114 2.30 -8.22 23.90
CA LEU A 114 3.48 -7.49 24.38
C LEU A 114 4.25 -8.28 25.45
N ILE A 115 3.56 -8.98 26.34
CA ILE A 115 4.21 -9.85 27.34
C ILE A 115 4.93 -11.02 26.66
N VAL A 116 4.30 -11.67 25.68
CA VAL A 116 4.93 -12.76 24.93
C VAL A 116 6.15 -12.26 24.14
N ALA A 117 6.05 -11.10 23.51
CA ALA A 117 7.18 -10.48 22.79
C ALA A 117 8.33 -10.12 23.74
N ALA A 118 8.03 -9.59 24.93
CA ALA A 118 9.04 -9.28 25.94
C ALA A 118 9.74 -10.54 26.47
N VAL A 119 8.99 -11.63 26.70
CA VAL A 119 9.56 -12.91 27.14
C VAL A 119 10.43 -13.53 26.03
N ALA A 120 9.97 -13.50 24.78
CA ALA A 120 10.75 -13.98 23.65
C ALA A 120 12.06 -13.18 23.48
N LEU A 121 12.00 -11.85 23.63
CA LEU A 121 13.18 -10.98 23.56
C LEU A 121 14.15 -11.26 24.71
N ALA A 122 13.65 -11.47 25.93
CA ALA A 122 14.47 -11.81 27.09
C ALA A 122 15.17 -13.18 26.93
N LEU A 123 14.47 -14.18 26.39
CA LEU A 123 15.05 -15.49 26.09
C LEU A 123 16.11 -15.41 24.99
N TRP A 124 15.85 -14.63 23.94
CA TRP A 124 16.80 -14.40 22.85
C TRP A 124 18.07 -13.71 23.35
N LEU A 125 17.94 -12.62 24.14
CA LEU A 125 19.08 -11.94 24.76
C LEU A 125 19.85 -12.85 25.73
N ASN A 126 19.17 -13.76 26.44
CA ASN A 126 19.83 -14.74 27.32
C ASN A 126 20.62 -15.79 26.54
N GLN A 127 20.17 -16.17 25.33
CA GLN A 127 20.91 -17.04 24.41
C GLN A 127 22.26 -16.43 24.01
N PHE A 128 22.35 -15.11 23.83
CA PHE A 128 23.62 -14.43 23.49
C PHE A 128 24.56 -14.23 24.68
N ARG A 129 24.11 -14.44 25.93
CA ARG A 129 24.95 -14.31 27.14
C ARG A 129 25.65 -15.60 27.55
N ASN A 130 25.41 -16.72 26.85
CA ASN A 130 26.05 -18.01 27.15
C ASN A 130 27.11 -18.31 26.07
N PRO A 131 28.41 -18.02 26.29
CA PRO A 131 29.45 -18.31 25.31
C PRO A 131 29.84 -19.79 25.46
N GLY A 132 29.23 -20.64 24.64
CA GLY A 132 29.52 -22.08 24.63
C GLY A 132 29.39 -22.72 23.25
N TRP A 133 29.50 -21.93 22.20
CA TRP A 133 29.46 -22.42 20.82
C TRP A 133 30.82 -22.15 20.17
N ASP A 134 31.76 -23.07 20.39
CA ASP A 134 32.94 -23.20 19.54
C ASP A 134 32.47 -23.64 18.16
N LEU A 135 32.38 -22.69 17.23
CA LEU A 135 32.17 -23.00 15.82
C LEU A 135 33.51 -23.44 15.22
N PRO A 136 33.60 -24.62 14.58
CA PRO A 136 34.82 -24.99 13.89
C PRO A 136 35.07 -24.02 12.72
N GLU A 137 36.32 -23.62 12.59
CA GLU A 137 36.81 -22.73 11.55
C GLU A 137 36.38 -23.24 10.15
N PRO A 138 35.76 -22.40 9.31
CA PRO A 138 35.26 -22.86 8.02
C PRO A 138 36.45 -23.27 7.15
N VAL A 139 36.59 -24.58 6.96
CA VAL A 139 37.44 -25.13 5.91
C VAL A 139 36.94 -24.54 4.60
N ARG A 140 37.82 -23.79 3.93
CA ARG A 140 37.57 -23.19 2.62
C ARG A 140 37.35 -24.34 1.63
N ALA A 141 36.08 -24.71 1.41
CA ALA A 141 35.71 -25.67 0.40
C ALA A 141 35.89 -25.00 -0.97
N ASP A 142 36.70 -25.62 -1.83
CA ASP A 142 36.76 -25.24 -3.24
C ASP A 142 35.36 -25.31 -3.85
N ALA A 143 34.95 -24.22 -4.49
CA ALA A 143 33.65 -24.10 -5.13
C ALA A 143 33.48 -25.20 -6.20
N PRO A 144 32.37 -25.95 -6.22
CA PRO A 144 32.08 -26.82 -7.34
C PRO A 144 31.90 -25.96 -8.59
N ALA A 145 32.58 -26.34 -9.68
CA ALA A 145 32.44 -25.71 -10.98
C ALA A 145 30.95 -25.63 -11.36
N ALA A 146 30.51 -24.43 -11.74
CA ALA A 146 29.16 -24.17 -12.21
C ALA A 146 28.82 -25.12 -13.36
N SER A 147 27.82 -25.98 -13.16
CA SER A 147 27.20 -26.70 -14.27
C SER A 147 26.45 -25.68 -15.14
N PRO A 148 26.48 -25.81 -16.48
CA PRO A 148 25.74 -24.91 -17.35
C PRO A 148 24.25 -25.01 -17.03
N ILE A 149 23.67 -23.87 -16.66
CA ILE A 149 22.24 -23.71 -16.43
C ILE A 149 21.52 -24.02 -17.74
N ASP A 150 20.52 -24.89 -17.70
CA ASP A 150 19.65 -25.19 -18.84
C ASP A 150 18.95 -23.90 -19.30
N PRO A 151 19.12 -23.45 -20.55
CA PRO A 151 18.53 -22.20 -21.04
C PRO A 151 16.99 -22.21 -21.04
N SER A 152 16.36 -23.38 -20.83
CA SER A 152 14.90 -23.51 -20.66
C SER A 152 14.41 -23.15 -19.25
N LEU A 153 15.30 -23.08 -18.25
CA LEU A 153 15.00 -22.60 -16.91
C LEU A 153 15.39 -21.12 -16.79
N GLN A 154 14.78 -20.29 -17.64
CA GLN A 154 14.79 -18.85 -17.42
C GLN A 154 14.00 -18.57 -16.14
N ALA A 155 14.71 -18.20 -15.07
CA ALA A 155 14.09 -17.54 -13.94
C ALA A 155 13.31 -16.34 -14.50
N ILE A 156 11.99 -16.36 -14.37
CA ILE A 156 11.15 -15.21 -14.68
C ILE A 156 11.60 -14.11 -13.71
N ALA A 157 12.42 -13.18 -14.20
CA ALA A 157 12.77 -11.97 -13.49
C ALA A 157 11.48 -11.19 -13.24
N THR A 158 10.90 -11.39 -12.06
CA THR A 158 9.71 -10.65 -11.61
C THR A 158 10.18 -9.39 -10.90
N SER A 159 10.77 -8.48 -11.66
CA SER A 159 10.88 -7.07 -11.27
C SER A 159 11.33 -6.27 -12.49
N ALA A 160 10.37 -5.91 -13.33
CA ALA A 160 10.52 -4.62 -14.00
C ALA A 160 10.33 -3.59 -12.88
N ASP A 161 11.43 -3.17 -12.24
CA ASP A 161 11.51 -1.99 -11.37
C ASP A 161 11.11 -0.78 -12.22
N THR A 162 9.81 -0.63 -12.42
CA THR A 162 9.26 0.43 -13.24
C THR A 162 9.18 1.65 -12.33
N HIS A 163 10.27 2.42 -12.30
CA HIS A 163 10.28 3.71 -11.62
C HIS A 163 9.59 4.74 -12.51
N TYR A 164 8.56 5.36 -11.97
CA TYR A 164 7.82 6.46 -12.59
C TYR A 164 8.38 7.78 -12.11
N ARG A 165 8.72 8.65 -13.07
CA ARG A 165 9.01 10.06 -12.78
C ARG A 165 7.70 10.80 -12.61
N ILE A 166 7.48 11.36 -11.42
CA ILE A 166 6.30 12.17 -11.14
C ILE A 166 6.74 13.54 -10.60
N PRO A 167 5.86 14.57 -10.66
CA PRO A 167 6.15 15.86 -10.04
C PRO A 167 6.48 15.69 -8.56
N THR A 168 7.50 16.41 -8.10
CA THR A 168 7.97 16.30 -6.72
C THR A 168 6.86 16.73 -5.75
N PRO A 169 6.43 15.86 -4.82
CA PRO A 169 5.38 16.21 -3.86
C PRO A 169 5.78 17.42 -2.99
N PRO A 170 4.88 18.38 -2.72
CA PRO A 170 5.22 19.60 -1.99
C PRO A 170 5.70 19.32 -0.56
N ALA A 171 5.12 18.31 0.10
CA ALA A 171 5.54 17.88 1.43
C ALA A 171 6.95 17.25 1.44
N LEU A 172 7.35 16.58 0.35
CA LEU A 172 8.70 16.03 0.21
C LEU A 172 9.72 17.16 0.09
N ALA A 173 9.47 18.12 -0.81
CA ALA A 173 10.33 19.28 -0.99
C ALA A 173 10.49 20.08 0.32
N ALA A 174 9.39 20.30 1.05
CA ALA A 174 9.40 20.96 2.35
C ALA A 174 10.23 20.21 3.40
N THR A 175 10.11 18.87 3.45
CA THR A 175 10.86 18.05 4.40
C THR A 175 12.37 18.10 4.14
N LEU A 176 12.77 18.00 2.87
CA LEU A 176 14.18 18.07 2.48
C LEU A 176 14.75 19.46 2.76
N ALA A 177 14.00 20.51 2.43
CA ALA A 177 14.39 21.88 2.74
C ALA A 177 14.55 22.12 4.25
N ALA A 178 13.68 21.54 5.08
CA ALA A 178 13.77 21.64 6.55
C ALA A 178 15.04 20.97 7.11
N LEU A 179 15.50 19.89 6.46
CA LEU A 179 16.70 19.17 6.88
C LEU A 179 17.98 19.93 6.52
N GLU A 180 18.03 20.59 5.37
CA GLU A 180 19.17 21.47 5.01
C GLU A 180 19.15 22.75 5.86
N GLN A 181 17.98 23.41 5.90
CA GLN A 181 17.39 24.07 7.06
C GLN A 181 18.20 24.06 8.36
N ALA A 182 18.00 22.95 9.07
CA ALA A 182 18.52 22.67 10.40
C ALA A 182 20.06 22.59 10.45
N GLN A 183 20.73 22.25 9.33
CA GLN A 183 22.19 22.23 9.25
C GLN A 183 22.78 23.64 9.09
N SER A 184 21.98 24.61 8.63
CA SER A 184 22.40 26.00 8.37
C SER A 184 21.32 26.99 8.82
N PRO A 185 21.03 27.09 10.13
CA PRO A 185 19.86 27.82 10.64
C PRO A 185 19.90 29.33 10.36
N ASP A 186 21.09 29.91 10.24
CA ASP A 186 21.29 31.35 10.04
C ASP A 186 21.13 31.80 8.58
N ALA A 187 21.15 30.86 7.63
CA ALA A 187 21.10 31.17 6.21
C ALA A 187 19.66 31.43 5.74
N ARG A 188 19.48 32.30 4.75
CA ARG A 188 18.17 32.55 4.15
C ARG A 188 17.82 31.41 3.17
N LEU A 189 16.72 30.69 3.41
CA LEU A 189 16.30 29.55 2.59
C LEU A 189 15.73 29.97 1.23
N CYS A 190 16.30 29.43 0.16
CA CYS A 190 15.87 29.61 -1.23
C CYS A 190 15.52 28.24 -1.83
N LEU A 191 14.25 28.05 -2.19
CA LEU A 191 13.72 26.77 -2.65
C LEU A 191 13.43 26.79 -4.15
N ALA A 192 13.83 25.73 -4.86
CA ALA A 192 13.39 25.39 -6.21
C ALA A 192 12.83 23.96 -6.22
N VAL A 193 11.80 23.73 -7.04
CA VAL A 193 11.18 22.40 -7.19
C VAL A 193 11.12 22.06 -8.67
N ASP A 194 11.66 20.90 -9.05
CA ASP A 194 11.74 20.41 -10.43
C ASP A 194 12.37 21.41 -11.42
N GLY A 195 13.30 22.24 -10.93
CA GLY A 195 13.99 23.27 -11.73
C GLY A 195 13.19 24.57 -11.92
N GLU A 196 11.99 24.66 -11.34
CA GLU A 196 11.12 25.83 -11.43
C GLU A 196 10.94 26.53 -10.07
N ALA A 197 10.31 27.71 -10.10
CA ALA A 197 9.89 28.39 -8.89
C ALA A 197 8.86 27.53 -8.13
N PRO A 198 8.98 27.42 -6.80
CA PRO A 198 8.10 26.56 -6.01
C PRO A 198 6.65 27.06 -6.13
N GLY A 199 5.73 26.14 -6.45
CA GLY A 199 4.30 26.42 -6.46
C GLY A 199 3.77 26.79 -5.06
N GLU A 200 2.58 27.39 -5.02
CA GLU A 200 1.96 27.87 -3.76
C GLU A 200 1.83 26.75 -2.72
N ALA A 201 1.48 25.53 -3.15
CA ALA A 201 1.39 24.36 -2.28
C ALA A 201 2.73 23.98 -1.63
N ALA A 202 3.85 24.10 -2.34
CA ALA A 202 5.18 23.80 -1.82
C ALA A 202 5.62 24.86 -0.79
N LEU A 203 5.35 26.14 -1.08
CA LEU A 203 5.59 27.23 -0.14
C LEU A 203 4.72 27.11 1.12
N ALA A 204 3.45 26.73 0.97
CA ALA A 204 2.55 26.49 2.09
C ALA A 204 3.01 25.31 2.97
N ALA A 205 3.42 24.20 2.35
CA ALA A 205 3.94 23.03 3.07
C ALA A 205 5.21 23.36 3.86
N ALA A 206 6.12 24.15 3.27
CA ALA A 206 7.34 24.59 3.95
C ALA A 206 7.06 25.55 5.11
N ARG A 207 6.09 26.48 4.96
CA ARG A 207 5.65 27.34 6.08
C ARG A 207 4.98 26.56 7.20
N ALA A 208 4.20 25.52 6.86
CA ALA A 208 3.63 24.61 7.84
C ALA A 208 4.72 23.84 8.62
N ALA A 209 5.88 23.62 8.01
CA ALA A 209 7.06 23.06 8.65
C ALA A 209 7.89 24.09 9.44
N GLY A 210 7.44 25.36 9.54
CA GLY A 210 8.12 26.43 10.28
C GLY A 210 9.24 27.13 9.50
N LEU A 211 9.32 26.94 8.18
CA LEU A 211 10.30 27.58 7.31
C LEU A 211 9.73 28.87 6.69
N ASP A 212 10.61 29.81 6.33
CA ASP A 212 10.26 30.97 5.49
C ASP A 212 11.01 30.92 4.14
N PRO A 213 10.62 30.00 3.23
CA PRO A 213 11.33 29.85 1.96
C PRO A 213 11.01 30.99 0.99
N ARG A 214 12.05 31.48 0.32
CA ARG A 214 11.94 32.36 -0.86
C ARG A 214 12.04 31.52 -2.13
N PRO A 215 11.37 31.90 -3.23
CA PRO A 215 11.62 31.31 -4.54
C PRO A 215 13.09 31.48 -4.92
N ALA A 216 13.74 30.43 -5.42
CA ALA A 216 15.15 30.50 -5.82
C ALA A 216 15.44 31.59 -6.86
N SER A 217 14.46 31.94 -7.70
CA SER A 217 14.57 33.04 -8.68
C SER A 217 14.68 34.43 -8.05
N THR A 218 14.33 34.59 -6.77
CA THR A 218 14.41 35.87 -6.04
C THR A 218 15.68 35.99 -5.18
N CYS A 219 16.51 34.95 -5.17
CA CYS A 219 17.74 34.94 -4.40
C CYS A 219 18.91 35.34 -5.30
N GLU A 220 19.61 36.39 -4.89
CA GLU A 220 20.84 36.83 -5.57
C GLU A 220 22.02 35.97 -5.12
N ASP A 221 22.96 35.71 -6.04
CA ASP A 221 24.24 35.09 -5.72
C ASP A 221 25.05 36.07 -4.82
N GLY A 222 25.63 35.57 -3.72
CA GLY A 222 26.48 36.33 -2.80
C GLY A 222 25.92 36.66 -1.42
N ASP A 223 24.59 36.56 -1.21
CA ASP A 223 23.98 36.62 0.13
C ASP A 223 24.28 35.31 0.91
N ASP A 224 24.27 35.33 2.26
CA ASP A 224 24.30 34.11 3.10
C ASP A 224 22.97 33.33 2.98
N SER A 225 22.73 32.84 1.77
CA SER A 225 21.53 32.16 1.32
C SER A 225 21.84 30.68 1.11
N LEU A 226 20.91 29.85 1.56
CA LEU A 226 20.94 28.40 1.37
C LEU A 226 20.00 28.07 0.21
N ARG A 227 20.57 27.76 -0.95
CA ARG A 227 19.84 27.32 -2.13
C ARG A 227 19.66 25.81 -2.10
N VAL A 228 18.40 25.39 -2.02
CA VAL A 228 17.99 23.98 -2.05
C VAL A 228 17.11 23.78 -3.29
N SER A 229 17.55 22.92 -4.20
CA SER A 229 16.76 22.48 -5.35
C SER A 229 16.44 21.00 -5.20
N VAL A 230 15.16 20.66 -5.29
CA VAL A 230 14.65 19.29 -5.20
C VAL A 230 14.05 18.92 -6.54
N SER A 231 14.49 17.82 -7.14
CA SER A 231 14.07 17.43 -8.48
C SER A 231 14.19 15.92 -8.71
N ASP A 232 13.67 15.46 -9.85
CA ASP A 232 13.84 14.08 -10.34
C ASP A 232 13.30 13.03 -9.36
N TYR A 233 12.10 13.27 -8.82
CA TYR A 233 11.45 12.29 -7.96
C TYR A 233 10.99 11.07 -8.78
N LEU A 234 11.56 9.92 -8.46
CA LEU A 234 11.31 8.61 -9.04
C LEU A 234 10.64 7.72 -8.00
N THR A 235 9.49 7.14 -8.31
CA THR A 235 8.75 6.26 -7.39
C THR A 235 8.25 5.02 -8.11
N ASP A 236 8.14 3.91 -7.39
CA ASP A 236 7.52 2.66 -7.85
C ASP A 236 6.01 2.58 -7.51
N GLY A 237 5.46 3.64 -6.91
CA GLY A 237 4.05 3.71 -6.47
C GLY A 237 3.78 3.08 -5.10
N SER A 238 4.79 2.53 -4.42
CA SER A 238 4.64 1.95 -3.07
C SER A 238 4.64 3.00 -1.96
N GLY A 239 5.05 4.24 -2.27
CA GLY A 239 5.30 5.29 -1.28
C GLY A 239 6.78 5.50 -0.98
N SER A 240 7.68 4.64 -1.50
CA SER A 240 9.12 4.91 -1.55
C SER A 240 9.56 5.44 -2.91
N GLY A 241 10.73 6.06 -2.92
CA GLY A 241 11.33 6.59 -4.13
C GLY A 241 12.72 7.15 -3.92
N THR A 242 13.33 7.59 -5.01
CA THR A 242 14.58 8.35 -4.98
C THR A 242 14.33 9.76 -5.48
N VAL A 243 14.98 10.73 -4.88
CA VAL A 243 14.90 12.14 -5.26
C VAL A 243 16.31 12.72 -5.34
N GLU A 244 16.52 13.64 -6.26
CA GLU A 244 17.76 14.41 -6.36
C GLU A 244 17.61 15.71 -5.58
N VAL A 245 18.57 15.98 -4.70
CA VAL A 245 18.67 17.22 -3.94
C VAL A 245 20.00 17.86 -4.26
N SER A 246 19.99 19.11 -4.71
CA SER A 246 21.19 19.91 -4.86
C SER A 246 21.17 21.08 -3.90
N VAL A 247 22.29 21.25 -3.20
CA VAL A 247 22.45 22.28 -2.16
C VAL A 247 23.65 23.15 -2.50
N ALA A 248 23.46 24.47 -2.44
CA ALA A 248 24.49 25.49 -2.56
C ALA A 248 24.33 26.52 -1.43
N ARG A 249 25.45 27.05 -0.94
CA ARG A 249 25.45 28.16 0.02
C ARG A 249 26.25 29.32 -0.53
N GLY A 250 25.67 30.51 -0.54
CA GLY A 250 26.26 31.69 -1.19
C GLY A 250 26.69 31.37 -2.62
N ASP A 251 27.96 31.60 -2.91
CA ASP A 251 28.56 31.39 -4.24
C ASP A 251 29.08 29.96 -4.48
N ALA A 252 28.90 29.04 -3.52
CA ALA A 252 29.33 27.66 -3.70
C ALA A 252 28.54 26.99 -4.83
N SER A 253 29.22 26.14 -5.59
CA SER A 253 28.56 25.34 -6.63
C SER A 253 27.56 24.36 -6.01
N PRO A 254 26.37 24.19 -6.60
CA PRO A 254 25.38 23.24 -6.12
C PRO A 254 25.94 21.81 -6.18
N THR A 255 25.86 21.12 -5.05
CA THR A 255 26.32 19.72 -4.94
C THR A 255 25.10 18.80 -5.02
N PRO A 256 24.85 18.13 -6.16
CA PRO A 256 23.75 17.19 -6.28
C PRO A 256 24.05 15.90 -5.52
N ARG A 257 23.05 15.38 -4.82
CA ARG A 257 23.06 14.06 -4.18
C ARG A 257 21.71 13.38 -4.35
N ARG A 258 21.73 12.07 -4.48
CA ARG A 258 20.49 11.28 -4.57
C ARG A 258 20.13 10.75 -3.19
N VAL A 259 18.86 10.82 -2.84
CA VAL A 259 18.34 10.45 -1.53
C VAL A 259 17.21 9.46 -1.71
N GLU A 260 17.24 8.38 -0.95
CA GLU A 260 16.13 7.44 -0.86
C GLU A 260 15.17 7.90 0.22
N VAL A 261 13.89 8.02 -0.15
CA VAL A 261 12.83 8.59 0.67
C VAL A 261 11.65 7.65 0.74
N GLU A 262 10.98 7.65 1.89
CA GLU A 262 9.75 6.89 2.14
C GLU A 262 8.69 7.81 2.73
N ARG A 263 7.47 7.69 2.22
CA ARG A 263 6.31 8.38 2.74
C ARG A 263 5.71 7.60 3.92
N ALA A 264 5.77 8.20 5.10
CA ALA A 264 5.09 7.74 6.30
C ALA A 264 3.86 8.65 6.56
N GLU A 265 2.68 8.21 6.12
CA GLU A 265 1.43 8.97 6.20
C GLU A 265 1.51 10.32 5.46
N ASP A 266 1.58 11.43 6.21
CA ASP A 266 1.70 12.81 5.72
C ASP A 266 3.15 13.35 5.79
N GLN A 267 4.08 12.55 6.29
CA GLN A 267 5.48 12.92 6.46
C GLN A 267 6.38 12.12 5.52
N TRP A 268 7.52 12.70 5.16
CA TRP A 268 8.58 12.02 4.41
C TRP A 268 9.74 11.70 5.33
N ARG A 269 10.32 10.52 5.17
CA ARG A 269 11.51 10.08 5.90
C ARG A 269 12.63 9.79 4.91
N ILE A 270 13.82 10.24 5.23
CA ILE A 270 15.03 9.86 4.51
C ILE A 270 15.49 8.50 5.03
N LEU A 271 15.67 7.54 4.13
CA LEU A 271 16.20 6.22 4.45
C LEU A 271 17.73 6.22 4.37
N ARG A 272 18.28 6.73 3.27
CA ARG A 272 19.73 6.86 3.05
C ARG A 272 20.06 7.86 1.94
N THR A 273 21.28 8.36 1.96
CA THR A 273 21.89 9.10 0.83
C THR A 273 22.69 8.12 -0.02
N LEU A 274 22.57 8.22 -1.34
CA LEU A 274 23.24 7.38 -2.33
C LEU A 274 24.48 8.07 -2.91
#